data_AF-A0A8H5FWP6-F1
#
_entry.id   AF-A0A8H5FWP6-F1
#
_cell.length_a   1.000
_cell.length_b   1.000
_cell.length_c   1.000
_cell.angle_alpha   90.00
_cell.angle_beta   90.00
_cell.angle_gamma   90.00
#
_symmetry.space_group_name_H-M   'P 1'
#
loop_
_entity.id
_entity.type
_entity.pdbx_description
1 polymer ?
#
loop_
_entity_poly.entity_id
_entity_poly.type
_entity_poly.pdbx_seq_one_letter_code
_entity_poly.pdbx_strand_id
1 'polypeptide(L)'
;MGNLIWHEYARFVAITATVYGMWAGFWGLFYRKFFWDFVGGTLRDPGGIQPPPSAAPFIMIIVKIPLLQIFGVLMAFFLLALEWPLPLMKKLPIYRNLVVRIVLLFFQAFINILYYQVSSRGNRQQKALV
;
A
#
# COMPACT_ATOMS: atom_id res chain seq x y z
N MET A 1 -31.29 13.16 10.04
CA MET A 1 -29.97 13.82 10.23
C MET A 1 -28.80 12.83 10.26
N GLY A 2 -28.96 11.58 10.74
CA GLY A 2 -27.87 10.60 10.80
C GLY A 2 -27.19 10.25 9.47
N ASN A 3 -27.93 10.10 8.37
CA ASN A 3 -27.32 9.69 7.08
C ASN A 3 -26.27 10.68 6.56
N LEU A 4 -26.48 12.00 6.66
CA LEU A 4 -25.48 12.98 6.23
C LEU A 4 -24.19 12.87 7.03
N ILE A 5 -24.31 12.73 8.35
CA ILE A 5 -23.16 12.57 9.25
C ILE A 5 -22.37 11.31 8.91
N TRP A 6 -23.05 10.19 8.64
CA TRP A 6 -22.39 8.93 8.26
C TRP A 6 -21.67 9.04 6.91
N HIS A 7 -22.25 9.74 5.93
CA HIS A 7 -21.61 9.94 4.63
C HIS A 7 -20.36 10.81 4.74
N GLU A 8 -20.42 11.90 5.52
CA GLU A 8 -19.28 12.79 5.74
C GLU A 8 -18.18 12.10 6.56
N TYR A 9 -18.56 11.38 7.60
CA TYR A 9 -17.65 10.59 8.41
C TYR A 9 -16.93 9.51 7.59
N ALA A 10 -17.67 8.73 6.79
CA ALA A 10 -17.09 7.72 5.91
C ALA A 10 -16.07 8.35 4.93
N ARG A 11 -16.34 9.57 4.44
CA ARG A 11 -15.41 10.30 3.59
C ARG A 11 -14.12 10.67 4.33
N PHE A 12 -14.21 11.16 5.57
CA PHE A 12 -13.02 11.48 6.36
C PHE A 12 -12.19 10.23 6.70
N VAL A 13 -12.85 9.10 6.97
CA VAL A 13 -12.16 7.81 7.16
C VAL A 13 -11.42 7.41 5.89
N ALA A 14 -12.08 7.50 4.72
CA ALA A 14 -11.47 7.19 3.44
C ALA A 14 -10.25 8.08 3.14
N ILE A 15 -10.35 9.39 3.36
CA ILE A 15 -9.24 10.33 3.18
C ILE A 15 -8.08 9.95 4.11
N THR A 16 -8.36 9.73 5.40
CA THR A 16 -7.34 9.39 6.40
C THR A 16 -6.63 8.09 6.04
N ALA A 17 -7.38 7.04 5.72
CA ALA A 17 -6.83 5.75 5.27
C ALA A 17 -5.97 5.92 4.02
N THR A 18 -6.39 6.80 3.10
CA THR A 18 -5.64 7.07 1.86
C THR A 18 -4.32 7.78 2.13
N VAL A 19 -4.30 8.79 3.01
CA VAL A 19 -3.07 9.47 3.44
C VAL A 19 -2.10 8.50 4.11
N TYR A 20 -2.58 7.64 5.02
CA TYR A 20 -1.72 6.62 5.63
C TYR A 20 -1.20 5.59 4.61
N GLY A 21 -2.02 5.22 3.62
CA GLY A 21 -1.58 4.38 2.51
C GLY A 21 -0.48 5.03 1.68
N MET A 22 -0.60 6.32 1.38
CA MET A 22 0.45 7.10 0.71
C MET A 22 1.74 7.15 1.53
N TRP A 23 1.63 7.41 2.83
CA TRP A 23 2.77 7.44 3.75
C TRP A 23 3.47 6.07 3.82
N ALA A 24 2.71 4.98 3.90
CA ALA A 24 3.24 3.62 3.85
C ALA A 24 3.95 3.34 2.52
N GLY A 25 3.36 3.74 1.39
CA GLY A 25 3.97 3.59 0.06
C GLY A 25 5.30 4.35 -0.05
N PHE A 26 5.36 5.59 0.46
CA PHE A 26 6.58 6.39 0.51
C PHE A 26 7.69 5.70 1.31
N TRP A 27 7.41 5.21 2.52
CA TRP A 27 8.40 4.45 3.31
C TRP A 27 8.79 3.12 2.65
N GLY A 28 7.84 2.49 1.96
CA GLY A 28 8.07 1.26 1.20
C GLY A 28 9.06 1.41 0.03
N LEU A 29 9.33 2.65 -0.43
CA LEU A 29 10.38 2.92 -1.42
C LEU A 29 11.78 2.82 -0.82
N PHE A 30 11.96 3.29 0.42
CA PHE A 30 13.26 3.29 1.12
C PHE A 30 13.56 1.96 1.78
N TYR A 31 12.56 1.40 2.46
CA TYR A 31 12.63 0.11 3.10
C TYR A 31 11.83 -0.85 2.25
N ARG A 32 12.51 -1.71 1.50
CA ARG A 32 11.86 -2.59 0.52
C ARG A 32 11.78 -3.99 1.09
N LYS A 33 10.58 -4.39 1.50
CA LYS A 33 10.31 -5.70 2.06
C LYS A 33 8.95 -6.19 1.61
N PHE A 34 8.89 -7.48 1.34
CA PHE A 34 7.68 -8.18 0.98
C PHE A 34 6.98 -8.71 2.25
N PHE A 35 5.66 -8.57 2.34
CA PHE A 35 4.93 -8.98 3.53
C PHE A 35 5.02 -10.50 3.76
N TRP A 36 4.80 -11.32 2.74
CA TRP A 36 4.73 -12.78 2.87
C TRP A 36 6.08 -13.50 2.80
N ASP A 37 7.18 -12.78 3.02
CA ASP A 37 8.56 -13.32 2.98
C ASP A 37 8.79 -14.46 4.00
N PHE A 38 7.98 -14.50 5.06
CA PHE A 38 8.04 -15.56 6.07
C PHE A 38 7.35 -16.87 5.65
N VAL A 39 6.48 -16.87 4.62
CA VAL A 39 5.77 -18.08 4.20
C VAL A 39 6.70 -18.97 3.40
N GLY A 40 7.06 -20.12 3.97
CA GLY A 40 8.05 -21.02 3.38
C GLY A 40 9.49 -20.50 3.46
N GLY A 41 9.71 -19.38 4.16
CA GLY A 41 11.04 -18.83 4.40
C GLY A 41 11.80 -19.63 5.45
N THR A 42 13.11 -19.73 5.29
CA THR A 42 13.98 -20.40 6.28
C THR A 42 14.72 -19.36 7.10
N LEU A 43 14.75 -19.54 8.42
CA LEU A 43 15.54 -18.70 9.31
C LEU A 43 16.99 -19.20 9.30
N ARG A 44 17.93 -18.35 8.89
CA ARG A 44 19.38 -18.64 8.92
C ARG A 44 20.11 -17.63 9.81
N ASP A 45 21.09 -18.13 10.56
CA ASP A 45 22.03 -17.31 11.31
C ASP A 45 23.44 -17.54 10.75
N PRO A 46 24.16 -16.51 10.28
CA PRO A 46 23.73 -15.11 10.11
C PRO A 46 22.83 -14.90 8.88
N GLY A 47 21.89 -13.94 8.94
CA GLY A 47 21.16 -13.47 7.75
C GLY A 47 19.64 -13.28 7.88
N GLY A 48 19.00 -13.79 8.94
CA GLY A 48 17.56 -13.63 9.15
C GLY A 48 16.71 -14.56 8.28
N ILE A 49 15.49 -14.14 7.95
CA ILE A 49 14.56 -14.93 7.13
C ILE A 49 14.98 -14.83 5.66
N GLN A 50 15.27 -15.97 5.04
CA GLN A 50 15.49 -16.08 3.60
C GLN A 50 14.20 -16.55 2.92
N PRO A 51 13.68 -15.79 1.94
CA PRO A 51 12.48 -16.17 1.20
C PRO A 51 12.68 -17.48 0.43
N PRO A 52 11.62 -18.26 0.21
CA PRO A 52 11.68 -19.43 -0.67
C PRO A 52 11.89 -19.01 -2.13
N PRO A 53 12.44 -19.89 -3.00
CA PRO A 53 12.60 -19.62 -4.44
C PRO A 53 11.28 -19.26 -5.14
N SER A 54 10.15 -19.76 -4.64
CA SER A 54 8.81 -19.44 -5.16
C SER A 54 8.42 -17.97 -4.98
N ALA A 55 9.07 -17.22 -4.08
CA ALA A 55 8.83 -15.79 -3.86
C ALA A 55 9.64 -14.88 -4.80
N ALA A 56 10.47 -15.44 -5.70
CA ALA A 56 11.26 -14.70 -6.67
C ALA A 56 10.49 -13.59 -7.44
N PRO A 57 9.26 -13.80 -7.97
CA PRO A 57 8.53 -12.74 -8.67
C PRO A 57 8.18 -11.56 -7.75
N PHE A 58 7.79 -11.82 -6.50
CA PHE A 58 7.48 -10.77 -5.53
C PHE A 58 8.73 -9.98 -5.15
N ILE A 59 9.87 -10.65 -4.99
CA ILE A 59 11.16 -9.98 -4.72
C ILE A 59 11.54 -9.06 -5.90
N MET A 60 11.36 -9.51 -7.13
CA MET A 60 11.68 -8.68 -8.30
C MET A 60 10.80 -7.42 -8.37
N ILE A 61 9.48 -7.59 -8.20
CA ILE A 61 8.50 -6.50 -8.38
C ILE A 61 8.52 -5.52 -7.19
N ILE A 62 8.66 -6.01 -5.95
CA ILE A 62 8.53 -5.21 -4.72
C ILE A 62 9.89 -4.74 -4.20
N VAL A 63 10.89 -5.62 -4.23
CA VAL A 63 12.20 -5.36 -3.61
C VAL A 63 13.16 -4.72 -4.61
N LYS A 64 13.22 -5.19 -5.86
CA LYS A 64 14.18 -4.67 -6.85
C LYS A 64 13.67 -3.42 -7.58
N ILE A 65 12.44 -3.45 -8.14
CA ILE A 65 11.89 -2.41 -9.04
C ILE A 65 10.91 -1.43 -8.35
N PRO A 66 10.77 -1.50 -7.02
CA PRO A 66 9.57 -1.10 -6.24
C PRO A 66 8.28 -0.72 -7.01
N LEU A 67 7.82 -1.57 -7.92
CA LEU A 67 6.67 -1.26 -8.78
C LEU A 67 5.36 -1.12 -7.98
N LEU A 68 5.15 -1.98 -7.00
CA LEU A 68 3.92 -2.00 -6.19
C LEU A 68 3.80 -0.77 -5.28
N GLN A 69 4.91 -0.27 -4.75
CA GLN A 69 4.94 0.93 -3.91
C GLN A 69 4.67 2.18 -4.72
N ILE A 70 5.27 2.30 -5.92
CA ILE A 70 4.97 3.40 -6.86
C ILE A 70 3.48 3.38 -7.23
N PHE A 71 2.96 2.21 -7.59
CA PHE A 71 1.55 2.06 -7.92
C PHE A 71 0.63 2.39 -6.75
N GLY A 72 0.96 1.96 -5.53
CA GLY A 72 0.23 2.29 -4.30
C GLY A 72 0.18 3.81 -4.02
N VAL A 73 1.31 4.51 -4.20
CA VAL A 73 1.38 5.97 -4.05
C VAL A 73 0.54 6.68 -5.12
N LEU A 74 0.66 6.29 -6.39
CA LEU A 74 -0.14 6.85 -7.48
C LEU A 74 -1.64 6.64 -7.26
N MET A 75 -2.01 5.43 -6.81
CA MET A 75 -3.39 5.11 -6.49
C MET A 75 -3.91 5.94 -5.32
N ALA A 76 -3.10 6.15 -4.28
CA ALA A 76 -3.46 7.02 -3.16
C ALA A 76 -3.64 8.48 -3.58
N PHE A 77 -2.80 9.01 -4.48
CA PHE A 77 -2.99 10.34 -5.07
C PHE A 77 -4.31 10.44 -5.84
N PHE A 78 -4.62 9.42 -6.65
CA PHE A 78 -5.86 9.37 -7.40
C PHE A 78 -7.09 9.33 -6.48
N LEU A 79 -7.07 8.50 -5.44
CA LEU A 79 -8.16 8.40 -4.46
C LEU A 79 -8.32 9.67 -3.63
N LEU A 80 -7.23 10.33 -3.21
CA LEU A 80 -7.32 11.64 -2.57
C LEU A 80 -7.95 12.68 -3.48
N ALA A 81 -7.58 12.70 -4.77
CA ALA A 81 -8.20 13.59 -5.73
C ALA A 81 -9.68 13.27 -6.00
N LEU A 82 -10.14 12.04 -5.71
CA LEU A 82 -11.54 11.63 -5.83
C LEU A 82 -12.36 11.98 -4.57
N GLU A 83 -11.77 11.77 -3.37
CA GLU A 83 -12.41 12.00 -2.07
C GLU A 83 -12.37 13.46 -1.61
N TRP A 84 -11.29 14.16 -1.92
CA TRP A 84 -11.15 15.62 -1.80
C TRP A 84 -11.10 16.23 -3.20
N PRO A 85 -12.25 16.35 -3.88
CA PRO A 85 -12.28 16.59 -5.30
C PRO A 85 -11.73 17.96 -5.67
N LEU A 86 -10.66 17.94 -6.47
CA LEU A 86 -10.25 19.10 -7.26
C LEU A 86 -11.43 19.56 -8.12
N PRO A 87 -11.53 20.86 -8.46
CA PRO A 87 -12.64 21.39 -9.28
C PRO A 87 -12.87 20.63 -10.59
N LEU A 88 -11.81 20.08 -11.18
CA LEU A 88 -11.84 19.25 -12.38
C LEU A 88 -12.49 17.88 -12.15
N MET A 89 -12.25 17.25 -10.98
CA MET A 89 -12.77 15.92 -10.63
C MET A 89 -14.28 15.91 -10.43
N LYS A 90 -14.86 17.02 -9.95
CA LYS A 90 -16.32 17.15 -9.72
C LYS A 90 -17.17 17.00 -11.00
N LYS A 91 -16.55 17.22 -12.16
CA LYS A 91 -17.21 17.14 -13.48
C LYS A 91 -17.24 15.70 -14.01
N LEU A 92 -16.39 14.82 -13.50
CA LEU A 92 -16.27 13.45 -13.99
C LEU A 92 -17.39 12.55 -13.42
N PRO A 93 -17.95 11.62 -14.21
CA PRO A 93 -18.98 10.68 -13.72
C PRO A 93 -18.48 9.80 -12.57
N ILE A 94 -17.18 9.46 -12.57
CA ILE A 94 -16.54 8.61 -11.57
C ILE A 94 -16.62 9.19 -10.15
N TYR A 95 -16.62 10.53 -10.02
CA TYR A 95 -16.75 11.19 -8.73
C TYR A 95 -18.09 10.88 -8.06
N ARG A 96 -19.18 10.74 -8.83
CA ARG A 96 -20.52 10.52 -8.27
C ARG A 96 -20.81 9.06 -7.95
N ASN A 97 -19.95 8.13 -8.37
CA ASN A 97 -20.17 6.71 -8.22
C ASN A 97 -19.55 6.17 -6.92
N LEU A 98 -20.40 5.89 -5.93
CA LEU A 98 -19.98 5.35 -4.63
C LEU A 98 -19.38 3.94 -4.74
N VAL A 99 -19.89 3.10 -5.63
CA VAL A 99 -19.43 1.72 -5.81
C VAL A 99 -17.97 1.71 -6.27
N VAL A 100 -17.63 2.56 -7.23
CA VAL A 100 -16.25 2.68 -7.74
C VAL A 100 -15.30 3.10 -6.62
N ARG A 101 -15.69 4.04 -5.77
CA ARG A 101 -14.86 4.46 -4.62
C ARG A 101 -14.57 3.32 -3.67
N ILE A 102 -15.58 2.52 -3.32
CA ILE A 102 -15.43 1.37 -2.43
C ILE A 102 -14.48 0.33 -3.04
N VAL A 103 -14.66 0.01 -4.33
CA VAL A 103 -13.80 -0.94 -5.04
C VAL A 103 -12.35 -0.44 -5.09
N LEU A 104 -12.14 0.85 -5.36
CA LEU A 104 -10.81 1.45 -5.37
C LEU A 104 -10.17 1.44 -3.98
N LEU A 105 -10.90 1.77 -2.92
CA LEU A 105 -10.39 1.70 -1.54
C LEU A 105 -10.00 0.27 -1.15
N PHE A 106 -10.81 -0.72 -1.54
CA PHE A 106 -10.49 -2.12 -1.33
C PHE A 106 -9.22 -2.54 -2.07
N PHE A 107 -9.10 -2.14 -3.33
CA PHE A 107 -7.92 -2.46 -4.14
C PHE A 107 -6.66 -1.76 -3.62
N GLN A 108 -6.78 -0.52 -3.13
CA GLN A 108 -5.68 0.15 -2.43
C GLN A 108 -5.25 -0.61 -1.17
N ALA A 109 -6.20 -1.05 -0.34
CA ALA A 109 -5.88 -1.85 0.85
C ALA A 109 -5.15 -3.15 0.48
N PHE A 110 -5.60 -3.83 -0.58
CA PHE A 110 -4.96 -5.03 -1.09
C PHE A 110 -3.53 -4.79 -1.60
N ILE A 111 -3.26 -3.68 -2.27
CA ILE A 111 -1.90 -3.34 -2.71
C ILE A 111 -1.00 -3.03 -1.52
N ASN A 112 -1.50 -2.26 -0.55
CA ASN A 112 -0.73 -1.85 0.62
C ASN A 112 -0.32 -3.02 1.52
N ILE A 113 -1.15 -4.07 1.61
CA ILE A 113 -0.79 -5.25 2.41
C ILE A 113 0.36 -6.06 1.78
N LEU A 114 0.53 -6.05 0.45
CA LEU A 114 1.57 -6.85 -0.21
C LEU A 114 3.00 -6.41 0.14
N TYR A 115 3.20 -5.12 0.40
CA TYR A 115 4.48 -4.57 0.81
C TYR A 115 4.46 -4.10 2.27
N TYR A 116 3.45 -4.50 3.06
CA TYR A 116 3.37 -4.15 4.47
C TYR A 116 4.56 -4.71 5.25
N GLN A 117 5.05 -3.90 6.18
CA GLN A 117 6.26 -4.21 6.94
C GLN A 117 5.99 -4.11 8.42
N VAL A 118 6.45 -5.11 9.15
CA VAL A 118 6.60 -5.04 10.60
C VAL A 118 8.07 -4.74 10.89
N SER A 119 8.32 -3.79 11.79
CA SER A 119 9.68 -3.43 12.23
C SER A 119 10.29 -4.57 13.04
N SER A 120 10.89 -5.55 12.35
CA SER A 120 11.62 -6.65 12.98
C SER A 120 13.13 -6.42 12.88
N ARG A 121 13.85 -6.64 13.99
CA ARG A 121 15.32 -6.46 14.14
C ARG A 121 16.19 -7.14 13.05
N GLY A 122 15.64 -8.09 12.30
CA GLY A 122 16.32 -8.76 11.17
C GLY A 122 16.61 -7.87 9.95
N ASN A 123 16.02 -6.67 9.84
CA ASN A 123 16.20 -5.77 8.68
C ASN A 123 17.62 -5.20 8.50
N ARG A 124 18.53 -5.34 9.48
CA ARG A 124 19.91 -4.83 9.36
C ARG A 124 20.81 -5.73 8.51
N GLN A 125 20.54 -7.03 8.45
CA GLN A 125 21.45 -8.00 7.81
C GLN A 125 21.29 -8.05 6.29
N GLN A 126 20.10 -7.72 5.76
CA GLN A 126 19.86 -7.69 4.31
C GLN A 126 20.54 -6.49 3.61
N LYS A 127 20.92 -5.47 4.38
CA LYS A 127 21.76 -4.35 3.91
C LYS A 127 23.25 -4.72 3.81
N ALA A 128 23.69 -5.85 4.35
CA ALA A 128 25.09 -6.28 4.30
C ALA A 128 25.44 -7.14 3.08
N LEU A 129 24.47 -7.42 2.21
CA LEU A 129 24.62 -8.23 0.99
C LEU A 129 24.42 -7.42 -0.31
N VAL A 130 24.40 -6.09 -0.19
CA VAL A 130 24.53 -5.13 -1.31
C VAL A 130 25.84 -4.40 -1.11
#